data_AF-A0A9Q9ERW5-F1
#
_entry.id   AF-A0A9Q9ERW5-F1
#
_cell.length_a   1.000
_cell.length_b   1.000
_cell.length_c   1.000
_cell.angle_alpha   90.00
_cell.angle_beta   90.00
_cell.angle_gamma   90.00
#
_symmetry.space_group_name_H-M   'P 1'
#
loop_
_entity.id
_entity.type
_entity.pdbx_description
1 polymer ?
#
loop_
_entity_poly.entity_id
_entity_poly.type
_entity_poly.pdbx_seq_one_letter_code
_entity_poly.pdbx_strand_id
1 'polypeptide(L)'
;MKTEWIKEEYKSIILGFIEGLPRFLKYQLITKFLISAIIFPGFGFIVQALINMRGLKAVSNNEIFKFILSPHGLIFLAIGIIILICGILVEVGGLITISAQVFFKKAESSYKELLKINLKKIPKMLELGTLLLVLYIIIIIVPLSGFGNNVSIIADFRIPNFIKSVIETNPLYTSLYFLLIAVLIFFSLRWIFCFHFLIIAGDKPSRALKKSAKLLKDNKKNFFIIFICFSLVNALIFSILNAVWMRAFLYLTGFLDLSLSIGRILMILLIITQNLILSLITLLVIPFEIYMLTVLFYKFTIQDKNFTPSSCPMVPEKIKPSLIDRILKHKKATFTLLFILIIIISVPLGLFFDDFFNTKNEIVIVGHRGGGGFDIPENSISSIKESIKHGVHFVEIDIQRTKDNFYILNHDKTFARMAGENRTAQDMTLGEIKNLDIGQNYPGYAGEKVCTLDEVLDLCKNRIGIFIELKCSSADKKMVDDVFRMVRIKKNAG
;
A
#
# COMPACT_ATOMS: atom_id res chain seq x y z
N MET A 1 1.19 -3.95 -46.52
CA MET A 1 0.33 -5.04 -46.01
C MET A 1 0.39 -5.28 -44.50
N LYS A 2 1.38 -5.98 -43.89
CA LYS A 2 1.33 -6.31 -42.45
C LYS A 2 1.39 -5.09 -41.50
N THR A 3 2.15 -4.06 -41.84
CA THR A 3 2.30 -2.83 -41.06
C THR A 3 1.11 -1.86 -41.20
N GLU A 4 0.43 -1.84 -42.33
CA GLU A 4 -0.78 -1.03 -42.54
C GLU A 4 -1.97 -1.58 -41.78
N TRP A 5 -2.16 -2.91 -41.81
CA TRP A 5 -3.20 -3.58 -41.04
C TRP A 5 -3.09 -3.28 -39.53
N ILE A 6 -1.87 -3.32 -38.98
CA ILE A 6 -1.62 -2.95 -37.57
C ILE A 6 -1.98 -1.47 -37.32
N LYS A 7 -1.58 -0.54 -38.20
CA LYS A 7 -1.90 0.89 -38.05
C LYS A 7 -3.40 1.16 -38.09
N GLU A 8 -4.12 0.51 -39.00
CA GLU A 8 -5.59 0.64 -39.09
C GLU A 8 -6.29 0.09 -37.85
N GLU A 9 -5.81 -1.04 -37.33
CA GLU A 9 -6.34 -1.66 -36.13
C GLU A 9 -6.12 -0.79 -34.89
N TYR A 10 -4.94 -0.19 -34.77
CA TYR A 10 -4.62 0.79 -33.72
C TYR A 10 -5.55 1.99 -33.78
N LYS A 11 -5.72 2.57 -34.98
CA LYS A 11 -6.59 3.72 -35.19
C LYS A 11 -8.04 3.40 -34.82
N SER A 12 -8.52 2.21 -35.20
CA SER A 12 -9.87 1.76 -34.88
C SER A 12 -10.12 1.63 -33.37
N ILE A 13 -9.18 1.04 -32.62
CA ILE A 13 -9.28 0.90 -31.16
C ILE A 13 -9.28 2.27 -30.48
N ILE A 14 -8.37 3.17 -30.87
CA ILE A 14 -8.28 4.50 -30.27
C ILE A 14 -9.56 5.31 -30.53
N LEU A 15 -10.04 5.34 -31.79
CA LEU A 15 -11.25 6.07 -32.14
C LEU A 15 -12.47 5.51 -31.41
N GLY A 16 -12.62 4.18 -31.34
CA GLY A 16 -13.71 3.56 -30.60
C GLY A 16 -13.67 3.85 -29.10
N PHE A 17 -12.46 3.92 -28.49
CA PHE A 17 -12.32 4.34 -27.10
C PHE A 17 -12.69 5.80 -26.89
N ILE A 18 -12.26 6.71 -27.79
CA ILE A 18 -12.59 8.13 -27.74
C ILE A 18 -14.11 8.35 -27.84
N GLU A 19 -14.79 7.61 -28.72
CA GLU A 19 -16.26 7.62 -28.83
C GLU A 19 -16.93 7.15 -27.52
N GLY A 20 -16.38 6.12 -26.88
CA GLY A 20 -16.85 5.58 -25.60
C GLY A 20 -16.45 6.38 -24.36
N LEU A 21 -15.52 7.34 -24.48
CA LEU A 21 -14.87 8.02 -23.36
C LEU A 21 -15.83 8.61 -22.32
N PRO A 22 -16.94 9.31 -22.71
CA PRO A 22 -17.89 9.83 -21.73
C PRO A 22 -18.54 8.74 -20.88
N ARG A 23 -18.80 7.56 -21.46
CA ARG A 23 -19.41 6.42 -20.77
C ARG A 23 -18.43 5.84 -19.75
N PHE A 24 -17.17 5.66 -20.12
CA PHE A 24 -16.11 5.17 -19.23
C PHE A 24 -15.85 6.12 -18.06
N LEU A 25 -15.66 7.42 -18.35
CA LEU A 25 -15.40 8.44 -17.33
C LEU A 25 -16.51 8.50 -16.29
N LYS A 26 -17.75 8.56 -16.76
CA LYS A 26 -18.91 8.58 -15.88
C LYS A 26 -18.99 7.32 -15.01
N TYR A 27 -18.78 6.14 -15.61
CA TYR A 27 -18.80 4.89 -14.87
C TYR A 27 -17.71 4.87 -13.78
N GLN A 28 -16.49 5.26 -14.14
CA GLN A 28 -15.36 5.33 -13.23
C GLN A 28 -15.60 6.33 -12.09
N LEU A 29 -16.07 7.54 -12.37
CA LEU A 29 -16.34 8.55 -11.35
C LEU A 29 -17.37 8.07 -10.31
N ILE A 30 -18.48 7.48 -10.76
CA ILE A 30 -19.50 6.93 -9.85
C ILE A 30 -18.93 5.75 -9.07
N THR A 31 -18.25 4.82 -9.74
CA THR A 31 -17.71 3.61 -9.11
C THR A 31 -16.67 3.96 -8.06
N LYS A 32 -15.70 4.83 -8.40
CA LYS A 32 -14.65 5.25 -7.47
C LYS A 32 -15.23 6.02 -6.29
N PHE A 33 -16.21 6.90 -6.50
CA PHE A 33 -16.90 7.58 -5.40
C PHE A 33 -17.62 6.58 -4.47
N LEU A 34 -18.36 5.61 -5.00
CA LEU A 34 -19.04 4.60 -4.18
C LEU A 34 -18.04 3.75 -3.39
N ILE A 35 -16.94 3.33 -4.04
CA ILE A 35 -15.90 2.54 -3.38
C ILE A 35 -15.20 3.36 -2.28
N SER A 36 -14.78 4.59 -2.58
CA SER A 36 -13.99 5.41 -1.65
C SER A 36 -14.81 6.07 -0.55
N ALA A 37 -16.02 6.56 -0.84
CA ALA A 37 -16.82 7.32 0.12
C ALA A 37 -17.77 6.44 0.95
N ILE A 38 -18.12 5.24 0.47
CA ILE A 38 -19.10 4.38 1.14
C ILE A 38 -18.48 3.04 1.53
N ILE A 39 -17.90 2.31 0.57
CA ILE A 39 -17.44 0.95 0.83
C ILE A 39 -16.23 0.94 1.77
N PHE A 40 -15.20 1.78 1.58
CA PHE A 40 -14.05 1.79 2.49
C PHE A 40 -14.35 2.27 3.91
N PRO A 41 -15.04 3.40 4.12
CA PRO A 41 -15.35 3.83 5.48
C PRO A 41 -16.25 2.80 6.18
N GLY A 42 -17.22 2.23 5.46
CA GLY A 42 -18.08 1.16 5.97
C GLY A 42 -17.31 -0.10 6.36
N PHE A 43 -16.38 -0.55 5.50
CA PHE A 43 -15.50 -1.68 5.82
C PHE A 43 -14.61 -1.37 7.02
N GLY A 44 -13.99 -0.20 7.09
CA GLY A 44 -13.18 0.23 8.23
C GLY A 44 -13.96 0.21 9.54
N PHE A 45 -15.20 0.68 9.53
CA PHE A 45 -16.09 0.61 10.71
C PHE A 45 -16.37 -0.83 11.14
N ILE A 46 -16.69 -1.72 10.19
CA ILE A 46 -16.93 -3.15 10.46
C ILE A 46 -15.67 -3.80 11.05
N VAL A 47 -14.50 -3.53 10.46
CA VAL A 47 -13.21 -4.06 10.95
C VAL A 47 -12.95 -3.60 12.38
N GLN A 48 -13.12 -2.30 12.65
CA GLN A 48 -12.91 -1.76 14.00
C GLN A 48 -13.90 -2.38 15.00
N ALA A 49 -15.16 -2.58 14.61
CA ALA A 49 -16.15 -3.26 15.46
C ALA A 49 -15.74 -4.70 15.78
N LEU A 50 -15.28 -5.48 14.79
CA LEU A 50 -14.81 -6.86 14.99
C LEU A 50 -13.57 -6.95 15.90
N ILE A 51 -12.65 -5.98 15.78
CA ILE A 51 -11.46 -5.87 16.65
C ILE A 51 -11.89 -5.54 18.09
N ASN A 52 -12.79 -4.56 18.26
CA ASN A 52 -13.29 -4.13 19.57
C ASN A 52 -14.09 -5.24 20.26
N MET A 53 -14.88 -6.03 19.54
CA MET A 53 -15.62 -7.18 20.09
C MET A 53 -14.70 -8.25 20.68
N ARG A 54 -13.45 -8.31 20.23
CA ARG A 54 -12.42 -9.19 20.80
C ARG A 54 -11.72 -8.58 22.02
N GLY A 55 -12.03 -7.33 22.38
CA GLY A 55 -11.33 -6.59 23.42
C GLY A 55 -9.94 -6.10 23.01
N LEU A 56 -9.62 -6.14 21.71
CA LEU A 56 -8.39 -5.57 21.18
C LEU A 56 -8.63 -4.11 20.81
N LYS A 57 -7.64 -3.24 21.05
CA LYS A 57 -7.65 -1.85 20.53
C LYS A 57 -7.08 -1.77 19.11
N ALA A 58 -6.14 -2.66 18.79
CA ALA A 58 -5.51 -2.80 17.49
C ALA A 58 -4.99 -4.24 17.32
N VAL A 59 -4.71 -4.65 16.08
CA VAL A 59 -4.10 -5.94 15.76
C VAL A 59 -2.60 -5.73 15.52
N SER A 60 -1.77 -6.23 16.42
CA SER A 60 -0.30 -6.23 16.27
C SER A 60 0.18 -7.44 15.46
N ASN A 61 1.44 -7.43 15.02
CA ASN A 61 2.04 -8.56 14.30
C ASN A 61 1.97 -9.88 15.07
N ASN A 62 2.07 -9.84 16.41
CA ASN A 62 1.98 -11.04 17.25
C ASN A 62 0.55 -11.57 17.38
N GLU A 63 -0.43 -10.68 17.23
CA GLU A 63 -1.86 -11.01 17.38
C GLU A 63 -2.54 -11.27 16.04
N ILE A 64 -1.92 -10.97 14.88
CA ILE A 64 -2.59 -11.07 13.57
C ILE A 64 -3.03 -12.50 13.20
N PHE A 65 -2.22 -13.51 13.52
CA PHE A 65 -2.59 -14.90 13.25
C PHE A 65 -3.70 -15.38 14.17
N LYS A 66 -3.59 -15.09 15.47
CA LYS A 66 -4.66 -15.38 16.45
C LYS A 66 -5.94 -14.63 16.09
N PHE A 67 -5.78 -13.36 15.70
CA PHE A 67 -6.56 -12.51 14.80
C PHE A 67 -7.52 -13.27 13.89
N ILE A 68 -6.93 -13.58 12.73
CA ILE A 68 -7.52 -14.16 11.54
C ILE A 68 -8.15 -15.52 11.82
N LEU A 69 -7.53 -16.35 12.67
CA LEU A 69 -8.02 -17.70 12.99
C LEU A 69 -9.20 -17.72 13.98
N SER A 70 -9.56 -16.58 14.58
CA SER A 70 -10.73 -16.48 15.45
C SER A 70 -12.04 -16.38 14.66
N PRO A 71 -13.22 -16.62 15.28
CA PRO A 71 -14.51 -16.41 14.63
C PRO A 71 -14.68 -15.00 14.04
N HIS A 72 -14.26 -13.96 14.77
CA HIS A 72 -14.28 -12.57 14.30
C HIS A 72 -13.35 -12.34 13.10
N GLY A 73 -12.16 -12.96 13.13
CA GLY A 73 -11.21 -12.94 12.03
C GLY A 73 -11.73 -13.65 10.77
N LEU A 74 -12.43 -14.77 10.93
CA LEU A 74 -13.07 -15.48 9.82
C LEU A 74 -14.21 -14.67 9.20
N ILE A 75 -15.03 -14.00 10.03
CA ILE A 75 -16.06 -13.06 9.54
C ILE A 75 -15.41 -11.90 8.79
N PHE A 76 -14.33 -11.32 9.34
CA PHE A 76 -13.55 -10.29 8.67
C PHE A 76 -13.06 -10.75 7.29
N LEU A 77 -12.46 -11.94 7.19
CA LEU A 77 -12.00 -12.50 5.92
C LEU A 77 -13.16 -12.71 4.93
N ALA A 78 -14.29 -13.26 5.40
CA ALA A 78 -15.46 -13.49 4.55
C ALA A 78 -16.02 -12.18 3.98
N ILE A 79 -16.18 -11.15 4.82
CA ILE A 79 -16.63 -9.82 4.39
C ILE A 79 -15.62 -9.19 3.42
N GLY A 80 -14.32 -9.27 3.74
CA GLY A 80 -13.25 -8.77 2.89
C GLY A 80 -13.26 -9.41 1.50
N ILE A 81 -13.41 -10.73 1.42
CA ILE A 81 -13.52 -11.48 0.14
C ILE A 81 -14.76 -11.05 -0.64
N ILE A 82 -15.91 -10.88 0.01
CA ILE A 82 -17.15 -10.44 -0.65
C ILE A 82 -16.98 -9.03 -1.22
N ILE A 83 -16.44 -8.09 -0.43
CA ILE A 83 -16.19 -6.72 -0.88
C ILE A 83 -15.22 -6.71 -2.06
N LEU A 84 -14.16 -7.53 -2.01
CA LEU A 84 -13.18 -7.65 -3.08
C LEU A 84 -13.82 -8.14 -4.38
N ILE A 85 -14.63 -9.22 -4.30
CA ILE A 85 -15.35 -9.78 -5.45
C ILE A 85 -16.33 -8.75 -6.02
N CYS A 86 -17.10 -8.08 -5.16
CA CYS A 86 -18.00 -7.00 -5.56
C CYS A 86 -17.24 -5.88 -6.26
N GLY A 87 -16.09 -5.45 -5.71
CA GLY A 87 -15.23 -4.44 -6.31
C GLY A 87 -14.78 -4.82 -7.72
N ILE A 88 -14.30 -6.05 -7.92
CA ILE A 88 -13.89 -6.54 -9.24
C ILE A 88 -15.07 -6.62 -10.21
N LEU A 89 -16.23 -7.12 -9.77
CA LEU A 89 -17.42 -7.23 -10.63
C LEU A 89 -17.92 -5.86 -11.09
N VAL A 90 -17.90 -4.89 -10.19
CA VAL A 90 -18.28 -3.52 -10.51
C VAL A 90 -17.20 -2.92 -11.41
N GLU A 91 -15.95 -2.84 -10.99
CA GLU A 91 -14.90 -2.20 -11.79
C GLU A 91 -14.63 -2.91 -13.12
N VAL A 92 -14.16 -4.15 -13.08
CA VAL A 92 -13.76 -4.90 -14.28
C VAL A 92 -14.99 -5.35 -15.07
N GLY A 93 -16.01 -5.89 -14.40
CA GLY A 93 -17.22 -6.37 -15.07
C GLY A 93 -18.06 -5.26 -15.69
N GLY A 94 -18.17 -4.11 -15.03
CA GLY A 94 -18.77 -2.91 -15.58
C GLY A 94 -18.05 -2.41 -16.82
N LEU A 95 -16.71 -2.28 -16.75
CA LEU A 95 -15.91 -1.85 -17.88
C LEU A 95 -15.96 -2.81 -19.07
N ILE A 96 -15.92 -4.13 -18.85
CA ILE A 96 -16.10 -5.13 -19.93
C ILE A 96 -17.46 -4.96 -20.60
N THR A 97 -18.52 -4.76 -19.81
CA THR A 97 -19.88 -4.59 -20.33
C THR A 97 -20.02 -3.30 -21.15
N ILE A 98 -19.50 -2.17 -20.65
CA ILE A 98 -19.49 -0.90 -21.39
C ILE A 98 -18.66 -1.02 -22.67
N SER A 99 -17.48 -1.64 -22.59
CA SER A 99 -16.61 -1.88 -23.75
C SER A 99 -17.32 -2.70 -24.83
N ALA A 100 -18.09 -3.71 -24.44
CA ALA A 100 -18.93 -4.46 -25.37
C ALA A 100 -20.01 -3.58 -26.03
N GLN A 101 -20.70 -2.74 -25.26
CA GLN A 101 -21.72 -1.83 -25.80
C GLN A 101 -21.13 -0.82 -26.79
N VAL A 102 -19.95 -0.28 -26.50
CA VAL A 102 -19.23 0.64 -27.38
C VAL A 102 -18.81 -0.08 -28.67
N PHE A 103 -18.24 -1.28 -28.56
CA PHE A 103 -17.83 -2.09 -29.71
C PHE A 103 -19.01 -2.40 -30.66
N PHE A 104 -20.18 -2.77 -30.11
CA PHE A 104 -21.39 -3.06 -30.89
C PHE A 104 -22.26 -1.84 -31.19
N LYS A 105 -21.80 -0.61 -30.88
CA LYS A 105 -22.55 0.65 -31.07
C LYS A 105 -23.96 0.63 -30.46
N LYS A 106 -24.13 -0.03 -29.30
CA LYS A 106 -25.38 -0.06 -28.54
C LYS A 106 -25.58 1.21 -27.71
N ALA A 107 -26.82 1.52 -27.35
CA ALA A 107 -27.12 2.66 -26.50
C ALA A 107 -26.50 2.51 -25.10
N GLU A 108 -26.34 3.64 -24.41
CA GLU A 108 -25.82 3.65 -23.04
C GLU A 108 -26.83 3.03 -22.07
N SER A 109 -26.35 2.19 -21.16
CA SER A 109 -27.15 1.68 -20.03
C SER A 109 -26.98 2.53 -18.77
N SER A 110 -27.99 2.50 -17.90
CA SER A 110 -27.90 3.19 -16.61
C SER A 110 -26.87 2.51 -15.68
N TYR A 111 -26.22 3.29 -14.81
CA TYR A 111 -25.29 2.76 -13.81
C TYR A 111 -25.94 1.70 -12.92
N LYS A 112 -27.21 1.92 -12.53
CA LYS A 112 -28.00 0.98 -11.71
C LYS A 112 -28.17 -0.38 -12.37
N GLU A 113 -28.47 -0.41 -13.68
CA GLU A 113 -28.63 -1.66 -14.42
C GLU A 113 -27.29 -2.39 -14.59
N LEU A 114 -26.21 -1.66 -14.89
CA LEU A 114 -24.86 -2.22 -14.94
C LEU A 114 -24.45 -2.82 -13.59
N LEU A 115 -24.70 -2.12 -12.49
CA LEU A 115 -24.44 -2.60 -11.13
C LEU A 115 -25.25 -3.88 -10.86
N LYS A 116 -26.56 -3.86 -11.11
CA LYS A 116 -27.46 -4.99 -10.87
C LYS A 116 -27.04 -6.24 -11.64
N ILE A 117 -26.70 -6.12 -12.93
CA ILE A 117 -26.30 -7.26 -13.76
C ILE A 117 -24.95 -7.83 -13.31
N ASN A 118 -24.00 -6.98 -12.94
CA ASN A 118 -22.69 -7.45 -12.47
C ASN A 118 -22.78 -8.08 -11.08
N LEU A 119 -23.52 -7.49 -10.12
CA LEU A 119 -23.70 -8.09 -8.80
C LEU A 119 -24.47 -9.42 -8.84
N LYS A 120 -25.38 -9.62 -9.81
CA LYS A 120 -26.02 -10.93 -10.03
C LYS A 120 -25.03 -12.05 -10.37
N LYS A 121 -23.78 -11.73 -10.74
CA LYS A 121 -22.73 -12.72 -11.05
C LYS A 121 -21.90 -13.12 -9.83
N ILE A 122 -22.13 -12.54 -8.65
CA ILE A 122 -21.42 -12.88 -7.40
C ILE A 122 -21.37 -14.40 -7.13
N PRO A 123 -22.47 -15.17 -7.23
CA PRO A 123 -22.42 -16.60 -6.94
C PRO A 123 -21.41 -17.36 -7.81
N LYS A 124 -21.29 -16.99 -9.09
CA LYS A 124 -20.31 -17.58 -10.03
C LYS A 124 -18.87 -17.19 -9.70
N MET A 125 -18.66 -16.05 -9.04
CA MET A 125 -17.33 -15.60 -8.61
C MET A 125 -16.89 -16.22 -7.28
N LEU A 126 -17.85 -16.66 -6.45
CA LEU A 126 -17.57 -17.41 -5.23
C LEU A 126 -17.26 -18.90 -5.50
N GLU A 127 -17.50 -19.39 -6.72
CA GLU A 127 -17.04 -20.72 -7.11
C GLU A 127 -15.51 -20.82 -6.95
N LEU A 128 -15.05 -21.93 -6.33
CA LEU A 128 -13.67 -22.11 -5.88
C LEU A 128 -12.63 -21.77 -6.97
N GLY A 129 -12.88 -22.15 -8.23
CA GLY A 129 -11.96 -21.85 -9.34
C GLY A 129 -11.80 -20.35 -9.64
N THR A 130 -12.87 -19.56 -9.55
CA THR A 130 -12.78 -18.10 -9.72
C THR A 130 -12.19 -17.44 -8.49
N LEU A 131 -12.58 -17.92 -7.30
CA LEU A 131 -12.04 -17.39 -6.05
C LEU A 131 -10.52 -17.54 -6.00
N LEU A 132 -9.99 -18.73 -6.35
CA LEU A 132 -8.55 -18.96 -6.42
C LEU A 132 -7.87 -18.06 -7.46
N LEU A 133 -8.50 -17.81 -8.62
CA LEU A 133 -7.97 -16.88 -9.62
C LEU A 133 -7.93 -15.43 -9.10
N VAL A 134 -8.98 -14.99 -8.40
CA VAL A 134 -9.04 -13.65 -7.82
C VAL A 134 -7.99 -13.48 -6.73
N LEU A 135 -7.88 -14.46 -5.82
CA LEU A 135 -6.86 -14.46 -4.77
C LEU A 135 -5.46 -14.52 -5.38
N TYR A 136 -5.26 -15.29 -6.45
CA TYR A 136 -4.00 -15.32 -7.20
C TYR A 136 -3.61 -13.94 -7.77
N ILE A 137 -4.55 -13.23 -8.42
CA ILE A 137 -4.27 -11.89 -8.97
C ILE A 137 -3.98 -10.89 -7.84
N ILE A 138 -4.73 -10.97 -6.74
CA ILE A 138 -4.74 -9.90 -5.73
C ILE A 138 -3.72 -10.12 -4.62
N ILE A 139 -3.56 -11.34 -4.13
CA ILE A 139 -2.67 -11.66 -3.00
C ILE A 139 -1.26 -11.96 -3.49
N ILE A 140 -1.13 -12.52 -4.70
CA ILE A 140 0.18 -12.97 -5.19
C ILE A 140 0.76 -11.94 -6.16
N ILE A 141 0.03 -11.56 -7.21
CA ILE A 141 0.63 -10.71 -8.25
C ILE A 141 0.80 -9.26 -7.81
N VAL A 142 -0.24 -8.62 -7.27
CA VAL A 142 -0.15 -7.19 -6.92
C VAL A 142 0.95 -6.90 -5.88
N PRO A 143 1.05 -7.66 -4.77
CA PRO A 143 2.09 -7.44 -3.76
C PRO A 143 3.51 -7.73 -4.23
N LEU A 144 3.70 -8.83 -4.98
CA LEU A 144 5.02 -9.22 -5.50
C LEU A 144 5.48 -8.33 -6.65
N SER A 145 4.55 -7.83 -7.47
CA SER A 145 4.92 -6.96 -8.58
C SER A 145 5.20 -5.52 -8.13
N GLY A 146 4.71 -5.12 -6.95
CA GLY A 146 4.77 -3.74 -6.47
C GLY A 146 3.89 -2.76 -7.25
N PHE A 147 3.12 -3.25 -8.23
CA PHE A 147 2.19 -2.47 -9.05
C PHE A 147 0.88 -2.23 -8.28
N GLY A 148 0.94 -1.35 -7.28
CA GLY A 148 -0.24 -0.83 -6.59
C GLY A 148 -0.17 0.68 -6.56
N ASN A 149 -0.84 1.38 -7.47
CA ASN A 149 -1.08 2.81 -7.29
C ASN A 149 -1.85 3.00 -5.97
N ASN A 150 -1.55 4.04 -5.19
CA ASN A 150 -2.12 4.36 -3.86
C ASN A 150 -3.66 4.51 -3.82
N VAL A 151 -4.35 4.30 -4.93
CA VAL A 151 -5.81 4.36 -5.10
C VAL A 151 -6.45 2.96 -5.04
N SER A 152 -5.65 1.88 -5.00
CA SER A 152 -6.11 0.51 -4.89
C SER A 152 -6.08 0.02 -3.45
N ILE A 153 -7.07 -0.81 -3.07
CA ILE A 153 -7.18 -1.52 -1.77
C ILE A 153 -5.89 -2.28 -1.41
N ILE A 154 -5.15 -2.66 -2.45
CA ILE A 154 -4.04 -3.60 -2.36
C ILE A 154 -2.69 -2.86 -2.39
N ALA A 155 -2.69 -1.52 -2.49
CA ALA A 155 -1.47 -0.72 -2.63
C ALA A 155 -0.52 -0.84 -1.43
N ASP A 156 -1.07 -1.07 -0.23
CA ASP A 156 -0.33 -1.23 1.02
C ASP A 156 0.08 -2.69 1.30
N PHE A 157 -0.46 -3.66 0.56
CA PHE A 157 0.00 -5.04 0.60
C PHE A 157 1.23 -5.17 -0.30
N ARG A 158 2.38 -4.67 0.15
CA ARG A 158 3.67 -4.87 -0.52
C ARG A 158 4.59 -5.71 0.35
N ILE A 159 5.58 -6.34 -0.27
CA ILE A 159 6.66 -7.00 0.47
C ILE A 159 7.37 -5.95 1.34
N PRO A 160 7.41 -6.13 2.67
CA PRO A 160 8.13 -5.21 3.55
C PRO A 160 9.60 -5.04 3.15
N ASN A 161 10.13 -3.83 3.33
CA ASN A 161 11.50 -3.50 2.92
C ASN A 161 12.57 -4.42 3.51
N PHE A 162 12.38 -4.92 4.74
CA PHE A 162 13.32 -5.86 5.37
C PHE A 162 13.34 -7.24 4.70
N ILE A 163 12.22 -7.71 4.12
CA ILE A 163 12.19 -8.95 3.33
C ILE A 163 12.81 -8.68 1.96
N LYS A 164 12.46 -7.53 1.37
CA LYS A 164 12.99 -7.12 0.08
C LYS A 164 14.52 -6.99 0.10
N SER A 165 15.10 -6.41 1.15
CA SER A 165 16.55 -6.29 1.30
C SER A 165 17.24 -7.66 1.37
N VAL A 166 16.65 -8.64 2.06
CA VAL A 166 17.16 -10.03 2.09
C VAL A 166 17.12 -10.66 0.70
N ILE A 167 16.04 -10.45 -0.07
CA ILE A 167 15.93 -10.94 -1.46
C ILE A 167 17.00 -10.31 -2.35
N GLU A 168 17.16 -8.98 -2.27
CA GLU A 168 18.07 -8.20 -3.12
C GLU A 168 19.56 -8.42 -2.79
N THR A 169 19.89 -8.74 -1.52
CA THR A 169 21.28 -8.99 -1.10
C THR A 169 21.81 -10.32 -1.63
N ASN A 170 20.93 -11.30 -1.90
CA ASN A 170 21.33 -12.63 -2.36
C ASN A 170 20.97 -12.82 -3.85
N PRO A 171 21.95 -12.99 -4.75
CA PRO A 171 21.70 -13.15 -6.18
C PRO A 171 20.80 -14.36 -6.54
N LEU A 172 20.86 -15.45 -5.77
CA LEU A 172 19.99 -16.61 -5.97
C LEU A 172 18.53 -16.26 -5.62
N TYR A 173 18.30 -15.59 -4.49
CA TYR A 173 16.96 -15.18 -4.08
C TYR A 173 16.36 -14.15 -5.05
N THR A 174 17.17 -13.20 -5.50
CA THR A 174 16.78 -12.24 -6.54
C THR A 174 16.38 -12.96 -7.83
N SER A 175 17.19 -13.94 -8.29
CA SER A 175 16.91 -14.70 -9.50
C SER A 175 15.63 -15.55 -9.38
N LEU A 176 15.44 -16.23 -8.24
CA LEU A 176 14.23 -17.00 -7.94
C LEU A 176 12.99 -16.11 -7.85
N TYR A 177 13.13 -14.91 -7.29
CA TYR A 177 12.07 -13.92 -7.20
C TYR A 177 11.63 -13.44 -8.59
N PHE A 178 12.56 -13.08 -9.46
CA PHE A 178 12.22 -12.70 -10.84
C PHE A 178 11.66 -13.87 -11.66
N LEU A 179 12.16 -15.09 -11.45
CA LEU A 179 11.59 -16.29 -12.06
C LEU A 179 10.14 -16.51 -11.60
N LEU A 180 9.87 -16.36 -10.30
CA LEU A 180 8.52 -16.45 -9.75
C LEU A 180 7.61 -15.40 -10.40
N ILE A 181 8.03 -14.13 -10.47
CA ILE A 181 7.27 -13.06 -11.14
C ILE A 181 7.01 -13.43 -12.61
N ALA A 182 8.01 -13.92 -13.34
CA ALA A 182 7.85 -14.28 -14.74
C ALA A 182 6.84 -15.42 -14.93
N VAL A 183 6.86 -16.45 -14.07
CA VAL A 183 5.87 -17.54 -14.06
C VAL A 183 4.48 -16.99 -13.78
N LEU A 184 4.35 -16.07 -12.81
CA LEU A 184 3.06 -15.46 -12.48
C LEU A 184 2.49 -14.60 -13.63
N ILE A 185 3.34 -13.82 -14.29
CA ILE A 185 2.96 -13.05 -15.49
C ILE A 185 2.52 -14.01 -16.61
N PHE A 186 3.23 -15.12 -16.83
CA PHE A 186 2.87 -16.11 -17.83
C PHE A 186 1.45 -16.67 -17.62
N PHE A 187 1.11 -17.07 -16.39
CA PHE A 187 -0.25 -17.55 -16.08
C PHE A 187 -1.30 -16.44 -16.18
N SER A 188 -0.95 -15.20 -15.82
CA SER A 188 -1.84 -14.03 -15.96
C SER A 188 -2.19 -13.78 -17.41
N LEU A 189 -1.19 -13.78 -18.30
CA LEU A 189 -1.40 -13.64 -19.73
C LEU A 189 -2.24 -14.81 -20.27
N ARG A 190 -1.91 -16.05 -19.89
CA ARG A 190 -2.66 -17.26 -20.28
C ARG A 190 -4.16 -17.16 -19.97
N TRP A 191 -4.53 -16.49 -18.88
CA TRP A 191 -5.91 -16.36 -18.42
C TRP A 191 -6.50 -14.95 -18.57
N ILE A 192 -5.91 -14.12 -19.42
CA ILE A 192 -6.30 -12.71 -19.56
C ILE A 192 -7.76 -12.50 -19.99
N PHE A 193 -8.32 -13.43 -20.76
CA PHE A 193 -9.73 -13.38 -21.22
C PHE A 193 -10.69 -14.15 -20.30
N CYS A 194 -10.23 -14.65 -19.15
CA CYS A 194 -11.08 -15.41 -18.23
C CYS A 194 -12.31 -14.62 -17.79
N PHE A 195 -12.10 -13.35 -17.39
CA PHE A 195 -13.19 -12.45 -17.00
C PHE A 195 -14.17 -12.20 -18.15
N HIS A 196 -13.71 -12.09 -19.40
CA HIS A 196 -14.59 -11.96 -20.58
C HIS A 196 -15.48 -13.18 -20.76
N PHE A 197 -14.94 -14.40 -20.65
CA PHE A 197 -15.76 -15.62 -20.71
C PHE A 197 -16.74 -15.75 -19.53
N LEU A 198 -16.34 -15.35 -18.32
CA LEU A 198 -17.22 -15.34 -17.15
C LEU A 198 -18.36 -14.32 -17.28
N ILE A 199 -18.05 -13.11 -17.74
CA ILE A 199 -18.97 -11.97 -17.76
C ILE A 199 -19.83 -11.95 -19.01
N ILE A 200 -19.27 -12.19 -20.19
CA ILE A 200 -19.97 -12.12 -21.48
C ILE A 200 -20.58 -13.48 -21.82
N ALA A 201 -19.77 -14.54 -21.86
CA ALA A 201 -20.26 -15.87 -22.25
C ALA A 201 -21.00 -16.60 -21.12
N GLY A 202 -20.88 -16.12 -19.87
CA GLY A 202 -21.53 -16.73 -18.71
C GLY A 202 -20.99 -18.13 -18.35
N ASP A 203 -19.80 -18.47 -18.85
CA ASP A 203 -19.16 -19.77 -18.67
C ASP A 203 -18.89 -20.09 -17.18
N LYS A 204 -18.69 -21.38 -16.88
CA LYS A 204 -18.15 -21.81 -15.58
C LYS A 204 -16.64 -21.50 -15.51
N PRO A 205 -16.05 -21.30 -14.32
CA PRO A 205 -14.67 -20.84 -14.16
C PRO A 205 -13.64 -21.74 -14.80
N SER A 206 -13.77 -23.06 -14.60
CA SER A 206 -12.86 -24.06 -15.20
C SER A 206 -12.92 -24.05 -16.74
N ARG A 207 -14.11 -23.81 -17.31
CA ARG A 207 -14.31 -23.67 -18.76
C ARG A 207 -13.75 -22.34 -19.26
N ALA A 208 -13.97 -21.25 -18.53
CA ALA A 208 -13.44 -19.93 -18.86
C ALA A 208 -11.91 -19.91 -18.90
N LEU A 209 -11.23 -20.54 -17.93
CA LEU A 209 -9.77 -20.69 -17.91
C LEU A 209 -9.24 -21.48 -19.11
N LYS A 210 -9.88 -22.62 -19.43
CA LYS A 210 -9.51 -23.45 -20.58
C LYS A 210 -9.72 -22.71 -21.91
N LYS A 211 -10.87 -22.05 -22.07
CA LYS A 211 -11.21 -21.26 -23.25
C LYS A 211 -10.29 -20.05 -23.41
N SER A 212 -9.97 -19.33 -22.34
CA SER A 212 -9.00 -18.23 -22.35
C SER A 212 -7.62 -18.70 -22.82
N ALA A 213 -7.13 -19.80 -22.25
CA ALA A 213 -5.83 -20.36 -22.61
C ALA A 213 -5.78 -20.80 -24.08
N LYS A 214 -6.86 -21.42 -24.57
CA LYS A 214 -6.98 -21.83 -25.98
C LYS A 214 -7.04 -20.60 -26.91
N LEU A 215 -7.91 -19.63 -26.63
CA LEU A 215 -8.07 -18.42 -27.43
C LEU A 215 -6.76 -17.64 -27.58
N LEU A 216 -6.00 -17.51 -26.49
CA LEU A 216 -4.68 -16.88 -26.54
C LEU A 216 -3.67 -17.72 -27.32
N LYS A 217 -3.64 -19.05 -27.13
CA LYS A 217 -2.71 -19.93 -27.84
C LYS A 217 -2.89 -19.83 -29.36
N ASP A 218 -4.15 -19.83 -29.80
CA ASP A 218 -4.52 -19.80 -31.22
C ASP A 218 -4.21 -18.43 -31.85
N ASN A 219 -4.27 -17.34 -31.06
CA ASN A 219 -4.07 -15.96 -31.53
C ASN A 219 -2.79 -15.29 -31.01
N LYS A 220 -1.82 -16.05 -30.48
CA LYS A 220 -0.69 -15.50 -29.70
C LYS A 220 0.08 -14.39 -30.43
N LYS A 221 0.33 -14.56 -31.73
CA LYS A 221 1.11 -13.58 -32.51
C LYS A 221 0.39 -12.24 -32.62
N ASN A 222 -0.90 -12.26 -32.96
CA ASN A 222 -1.71 -11.05 -33.08
C ASN A 222 -1.91 -10.40 -31.71
N PHE A 223 -2.15 -11.20 -30.67
CA PHE A 223 -2.24 -10.69 -29.30
C PHE A 223 -0.96 -9.98 -28.84
N PHE A 224 0.21 -10.59 -28.98
CA PHE A 224 1.47 -9.96 -28.54
C PHE A 224 1.77 -8.68 -29.31
N ILE A 225 1.53 -8.66 -30.62
CA ILE A 225 1.77 -7.47 -31.45
C ILE A 225 0.79 -6.35 -31.10
N ILE A 226 -0.50 -6.65 -30.93
CA ILE A 226 -1.51 -5.61 -30.74
C ILE A 226 -1.63 -5.21 -29.28
N PHE A 227 -1.68 -6.14 -28.34
CA PHE A 227 -1.87 -5.83 -26.92
C PHE A 227 -0.55 -5.42 -26.26
N ILE A 228 0.46 -6.29 -26.28
CA ILE A 228 1.70 -6.06 -25.51
C ILE A 228 2.50 -4.89 -26.06
N CYS A 229 2.76 -4.84 -27.38
CA CYS A 229 3.50 -3.70 -27.94
C CYS A 229 2.75 -2.39 -27.75
N PHE A 230 1.42 -2.41 -27.80
CA PHE A 230 0.62 -1.20 -27.56
C PHE A 230 0.66 -0.75 -26.12
N SER A 231 0.43 -1.64 -25.15
CA SER A 231 0.55 -1.31 -23.73
C SER A 231 1.94 -0.79 -23.41
N LEU A 232 3.01 -1.31 -24.03
CA LEU A 232 4.38 -0.78 -23.89
C LEU A 232 4.55 0.61 -24.50
N VAL A 233 4.02 0.86 -25.70
CA VAL A 233 4.06 2.20 -26.33
C VAL A 233 3.27 3.21 -25.51
N ASN A 234 2.09 2.84 -25.01
CA ASN A 234 1.28 3.70 -24.16
C ASN A 234 1.99 3.97 -22.83
N ALA A 235 2.55 2.95 -22.19
CA ALA A 235 3.35 3.11 -20.98
C ALA A 235 4.52 4.08 -21.22
N LEU A 236 5.23 3.96 -22.34
CA LEU A 236 6.30 4.88 -22.71
C LEU A 236 5.79 6.32 -22.91
N ILE A 237 4.68 6.51 -23.63
CA ILE A 237 4.07 7.83 -23.83
C ILE A 237 3.69 8.45 -22.48
N PHE A 238 3.01 7.69 -21.61
CA PHE A 238 2.65 8.16 -20.28
C PHE A 238 3.87 8.47 -19.41
N SER A 239 4.92 7.65 -19.47
CA SER A 239 6.18 7.89 -18.76
C SER A 239 6.86 9.17 -19.24
N ILE A 240 6.89 9.43 -20.56
CA ILE A 240 7.45 10.67 -21.12
C ILE A 240 6.63 11.87 -20.69
N LEU A 241 5.30 11.83 -20.83
CA LEU A 241 4.41 12.92 -20.42
C LEU A 241 4.56 13.22 -18.92
N ASN A 242 4.61 12.17 -18.09
CA ASN A 242 4.83 12.32 -16.65
C ASN A 242 6.22 12.88 -16.35
N ALA A 243 7.27 12.43 -17.04
CA ALA A 243 8.63 12.96 -16.83
C ALA A 243 8.75 14.44 -17.22
N VAL A 244 8.14 14.85 -18.33
CA VAL A 244 8.07 16.26 -18.76
C VAL A 244 7.31 17.08 -17.71
N TRP A 245 6.15 16.60 -17.28
CA TRP A 245 5.35 17.27 -16.26
C TRP A 245 6.06 17.36 -14.90
N MET A 246 6.71 16.29 -14.46
CA MET A 246 7.51 16.27 -13.23
C MET A 246 8.69 17.25 -13.30
N ARG A 247 9.38 17.35 -14.45
CA ARG A 247 10.45 18.34 -14.63
C ARG A 247 9.90 19.76 -14.57
N ALA A 248 8.77 20.03 -15.22
CA ALA A 248 8.11 21.34 -15.15
C ALA A 248 7.67 21.67 -13.71
N PHE A 249 7.08 20.70 -13.01
CA PHE A 249 6.69 20.82 -11.61
C PHE A 249 7.91 21.17 -10.73
N LEU A 250 8.99 20.39 -10.81
CA LEU A 250 10.22 20.64 -10.04
C LEU A 250 10.82 22.03 -10.34
N TYR A 251 10.86 22.40 -11.61
CA TYR A 251 11.33 23.71 -12.05
C TYR A 251 10.48 24.83 -11.42
N LEU A 252 9.15 24.76 -11.55
CA LEU A 252 8.23 25.75 -10.98
C LEU A 252 8.34 25.84 -9.47
N THR A 253 8.43 24.71 -8.77
CA THR A 253 8.57 24.69 -7.31
C THR A 253 9.88 25.30 -6.84
N GLY A 254 10.95 25.23 -7.65
CA GLY A 254 12.25 25.84 -7.33
C GLY A 254 12.25 27.36 -7.26
N PHE A 255 11.25 28.03 -7.86
CA PHE A 255 11.09 29.50 -7.78
C PHE A 255 10.19 29.95 -6.63
N LEU A 256 9.58 29.03 -5.88
CA LEU A 256 8.64 29.38 -4.82
C LEU A 256 9.38 29.61 -3.49
N ASP A 257 9.23 30.81 -2.93
CA ASP A 257 9.68 31.10 -1.57
C ASP A 257 8.62 30.65 -0.55
N LEU A 258 8.89 29.54 0.14
CA LEU A 258 7.99 28.96 1.15
C LEU A 258 7.96 29.74 2.47
N SER A 259 8.81 30.75 2.65
CA SER A 259 8.69 31.68 3.79
C SER A 259 7.48 32.60 3.63
N LEU A 260 7.05 32.85 2.39
CA LEU A 260 5.91 33.69 2.06
C LEU A 260 4.63 32.84 1.94
N SER A 261 3.52 33.35 2.48
CA SER A 261 2.22 32.68 2.37
C SER A 261 1.80 32.44 0.92
N ILE A 262 2.13 33.38 0.02
CA ILE A 262 1.83 33.21 -1.41
C ILE A 262 2.61 32.04 -2.05
N GLY A 263 3.88 31.84 -1.66
CA GLY A 263 4.68 30.70 -2.12
C GLY A 263 4.11 29.38 -1.63
N ARG A 264 3.64 29.31 -0.38
CA ARG A 264 2.95 28.13 0.19
C ARG A 264 1.64 27.82 -0.55
N ILE A 265 0.80 28.83 -0.82
CA ILE A 265 -0.45 28.68 -1.57
C ILE A 265 -0.17 28.14 -2.97
N LEU A 266 0.80 28.72 -3.68
CA LEU A 266 1.19 28.28 -5.03
C LEU A 266 1.74 26.85 -5.02
N MET A 267 2.54 26.48 -4.01
CA MET A 267 3.04 25.12 -3.84
C MET A 267 1.88 24.11 -3.68
N ILE A 268 0.91 24.40 -2.81
CA ILE A 268 -0.26 23.54 -2.61
C ILE A 268 -1.09 23.45 -3.89
N LEU A 269 -1.30 24.57 -4.58
CA LEU A 269 -2.01 24.60 -5.86
C LEU A 269 -1.34 23.69 -6.90
N LEU A 270 -0.01 23.77 -7.02
CA LEU A 270 0.76 22.90 -7.91
C LEU A 270 0.65 21.43 -7.50
N ILE A 271 0.75 21.11 -6.20
CA ILE A 271 0.62 19.74 -5.68
C ILE A 271 -0.77 19.18 -5.95
N ILE A 272 -1.84 19.93 -5.69
CA ILE A 272 -3.22 19.48 -5.97
C ILE A 272 -3.40 19.25 -7.47
N THR A 273 -2.91 20.18 -8.30
CA THR A 273 -2.99 20.07 -9.77
C THR A 273 -2.22 18.85 -10.28
N GLN A 274 -1.00 18.63 -9.78
CA GLN A 274 -0.18 17.45 -10.05
C GLN A 274 -0.94 16.15 -9.75
N ASN A 275 -1.50 16.04 -8.55
CA ASN A 275 -2.25 14.86 -8.14
C ASN A 275 -3.52 14.65 -8.96
N LEU A 276 -4.21 15.74 -9.33
CA LEU A 276 -5.39 15.67 -10.20
C LEU A 276 -5.03 15.15 -11.59
N ILE A 277 -3.96 15.65 -12.20
CA ILE A 277 -3.48 15.18 -13.52
C ILE A 277 -3.13 13.69 -13.46
N LEU A 278 -2.36 13.26 -12.46
CA LEU A 278 -1.99 11.86 -12.29
C LEU A 278 -3.22 10.95 -12.07
N SER A 279 -4.20 11.44 -11.30
CA SER A 279 -5.47 10.74 -11.06
C SER A 279 -6.29 10.61 -12.34
N LEU A 280 -6.37 11.66 -13.16
CA LEU A 280 -7.07 11.65 -14.46
C LEU A 280 -6.41 10.67 -15.44
N ILE A 281 -5.07 10.64 -15.49
CA ILE A 281 -4.34 9.65 -16.31
C ILE A 281 -4.70 8.24 -15.85
N THR A 282 -4.61 7.97 -14.55
CA THR A 282 -4.91 6.64 -13.98
C THR A 282 -6.37 6.23 -14.25
N LEU A 283 -7.32 7.17 -14.21
CA LEU A 283 -8.73 6.95 -14.49
C LEU A 283 -8.97 6.49 -15.95
N LEU A 284 -8.07 6.81 -16.87
CA LEU A 284 -8.20 6.51 -18.30
C LEU A 284 -7.46 5.23 -18.73
N VAL A 285 -6.31 4.93 -18.13
CA VAL A 285 -5.48 3.77 -18.49
C VAL A 285 -6.25 2.46 -18.32
N ILE A 286 -6.88 2.24 -17.16
CA ILE A 286 -7.58 0.97 -16.87
C ILE A 286 -8.76 0.72 -17.83
N PRO A 287 -9.70 1.67 -18.04
CA PRO A 287 -10.77 1.51 -19.02
C PRO A 287 -10.27 1.23 -20.43
N PHE A 288 -9.18 1.87 -20.82
CA PHE A 288 -8.59 1.70 -22.14
C PHE A 288 -8.02 0.29 -22.36
N GLU A 289 -7.25 -0.22 -21.39
CA GLU A 289 -6.71 -1.58 -21.43
C GLU A 289 -7.84 -2.62 -21.47
N ILE A 290 -8.89 -2.43 -20.65
CA ILE A 290 -10.07 -3.32 -20.66
C ILE A 290 -10.84 -3.20 -21.98
N TYR A 291 -10.97 -2.00 -22.56
CA TYR A 291 -11.60 -1.80 -23.86
C TYR A 291 -10.84 -2.54 -24.96
N MET A 292 -9.52 -2.36 -25.04
CA MET A 292 -8.68 -3.06 -26.00
C MET A 292 -8.81 -4.58 -25.85
N LEU A 293 -8.72 -5.11 -24.62
CA LEU A 293 -8.92 -6.55 -24.37
C LEU A 293 -10.30 -7.01 -24.83
N THR A 294 -11.34 -6.21 -24.61
CA THR A 294 -12.71 -6.55 -25.02
C THR A 294 -12.84 -6.56 -26.54
N VAL A 295 -12.23 -5.61 -27.25
CA VAL A 295 -12.19 -5.60 -28.72
C VAL A 295 -11.46 -6.84 -29.26
N LEU A 296 -10.28 -7.16 -28.71
CA LEU A 296 -9.52 -8.35 -29.10
C LEU A 296 -10.30 -9.64 -28.81
N PHE A 297 -10.97 -9.72 -27.66
CA PHE A 297 -11.82 -10.84 -27.30
C PHE A 297 -12.91 -11.09 -28.36
N TYR A 298 -13.66 -10.06 -28.75
CA TYR A 298 -14.68 -10.22 -29.79
C TYR A 298 -14.08 -10.55 -31.15
N LYS A 299 -12.99 -9.91 -31.55
CA LYS A 299 -12.33 -10.20 -32.83
C LYS A 299 -11.87 -11.66 -32.92
N PHE A 300 -11.18 -12.16 -31.90
CA PHE A 300 -10.68 -13.54 -31.88
C PHE A 300 -11.81 -14.57 -31.79
N THR A 301 -12.90 -14.25 -31.10
CA THR A 301 -14.04 -15.17 -30.99
C THR A 301 -14.95 -15.17 -32.22
N ILE A 302 -15.12 -14.03 -32.90
CA ILE A 302 -15.86 -13.96 -34.19
C ILE A 302 -15.15 -14.79 -35.28
N GLN A 303 -13.82 -14.86 -35.23
CA GLN A 303 -13.01 -15.62 -36.19
C GLN A 303 -13.05 -17.15 -35.97
N ASP A 304 -13.45 -17.63 -34.78
CA ASP A 304 -13.45 -19.05 -34.44
C ASP A 304 -14.87 -19.53 -34.07
N LYS A 305 -15.47 -20.35 -34.96
CA LYS A 305 -16.81 -20.94 -34.80
C LYS A 305 -16.97 -21.78 -33.52
N ASN A 306 -15.87 -22.20 -32.88
CA ASN A 306 -15.89 -22.96 -31.63
C ASN A 306 -16.12 -22.10 -30.38
N PHE A 307 -16.07 -20.76 -30.51
CA PHE A 307 -16.31 -19.83 -29.42
C PHE A 307 -17.60 -19.03 -29.69
N THR A 308 -18.66 -19.26 -28.92
CA THR A 308 -19.84 -18.37 -28.94
C THR A 308 -19.68 -17.26 -27.90
N PRO A 309 -19.48 -16.02 -28.37
CA PRO A 309 -20.31 -14.91 -27.91
C PRO A 309 -20.78 -14.07 -29.12
N SER A 310 -21.89 -14.48 -29.73
CA SER A 310 -22.46 -13.82 -30.93
C SER A 310 -23.34 -12.60 -30.61
N SER A 311 -23.29 -12.07 -29.39
CA SER A 311 -24.11 -10.92 -29.02
C SER A 311 -23.51 -10.13 -27.86
N CYS A 312 -23.65 -8.80 -27.95
CA CYS A 312 -23.47 -7.89 -26.82
C CYS A 312 -24.29 -8.38 -25.60
N PRO A 313 -23.77 -8.27 -24.36
CA PRO A 313 -24.57 -8.51 -23.16
C PRO A 313 -25.89 -7.74 -23.23
N MET A 314 -27.01 -8.43 -23.00
CA MET A 314 -28.33 -7.81 -22.97
C MET A 314 -28.47 -6.98 -21.69
N VAL A 315 -28.32 -5.66 -21.83
CA VAL A 315 -28.50 -4.70 -20.75
C VAL A 315 -29.54 -3.68 -21.19
N PRO A 316 -30.54 -3.35 -20.35
CA PRO A 316 -31.54 -2.35 -20.68
C PRO A 316 -30.90 -1.01 -21.04
N GLU A 317 -31.41 -0.39 -22.10
CA GLU A 317 -31.00 0.95 -22.51
C GLU A 317 -31.53 1.98 -21.51
N LYS A 318 -30.78 3.07 -21.35
CA LYS A 318 -31.16 4.14 -20.46
C LYS A 318 -32.28 4.99 -21.07
N ILE A 319 -33.36 5.13 -20.31
CA ILE A 319 -34.55 5.88 -20.76
C ILE A 319 -34.45 7.39 -20.48
N LYS A 320 -33.78 7.80 -19.38
CA LYS A 320 -33.69 9.22 -18.95
C LYS A 320 -32.26 9.62 -18.62
N PRO A 321 -31.85 10.88 -18.87
CA PRO A 321 -30.53 11.36 -18.50
C PRO A 321 -30.36 11.41 -16.98
N SER A 322 -29.19 10.99 -16.50
CA SER A 322 -28.79 11.05 -15.09
C SER A 322 -28.27 12.43 -14.71
N LEU A 323 -28.20 12.72 -13.41
CA LEU A 323 -27.61 13.95 -12.86
C LEU A 323 -26.23 14.26 -13.46
N ILE A 324 -25.37 13.26 -13.57
CA ILE A 324 -24.03 13.39 -14.16
C ILE A 324 -24.08 13.78 -15.64
N ASP A 325 -25.11 13.37 -16.39
CA ASP A 325 -25.21 13.78 -17.81
C ASP A 325 -25.54 15.27 -17.90
N ARG A 326 -26.37 15.78 -16.98
CA ARG A 326 -26.69 17.21 -16.91
C ARG A 326 -25.45 18.01 -16.54
N ILE A 327 -24.65 17.53 -15.59
CA ILE A 327 -23.38 18.16 -15.20
C ILE A 327 -22.40 18.15 -16.39
N LEU A 328 -22.16 16.99 -17.00
CA LEU A 328 -21.24 16.83 -18.14
C LEU A 328 -21.71 17.55 -19.41
N LYS A 329 -22.98 17.97 -19.50
CA LYS A 329 -23.46 18.85 -20.58
C LYS A 329 -22.83 20.24 -20.51
N HIS A 330 -22.49 20.72 -19.31
CA HIS A 330 -21.91 22.04 -19.06
C HIS A 330 -20.41 21.99 -18.78
N LYS A 331 -19.64 21.28 -19.62
CA LYS A 331 -18.20 20.99 -19.40
C LYS A 331 -17.36 22.21 -19.00
N LYS A 332 -17.59 23.37 -19.64
CA LYS A 332 -16.87 24.62 -19.32
C LYS A 332 -17.15 25.07 -17.88
N ALA A 333 -18.42 25.15 -17.49
CA ALA A 333 -18.81 25.55 -16.14
C ALA A 333 -18.30 24.56 -15.09
N THR A 334 -18.35 23.25 -15.37
CA THR A 334 -17.79 22.22 -14.47
C THR A 334 -16.29 22.40 -14.28
N PHE A 335 -15.53 22.64 -15.35
CA PHE A 335 -14.09 22.87 -15.27
C PHE A 335 -13.75 24.15 -14.51
N THR A 336 -14.48 25.24 -14.77
CA THR A 336 -14.32 26.50 -14.02
C THR A 336 -14.62 26.31 -12.54
N LEU A 337 -15.69 25.59 -12.18
CA LEU A 337 -16.03 25.30 -10.80
C LEU A 337 -14.95 24.46 -10.10
N LEU A 338 -14.42 23.43 -10.77
CA LEU A 338 -13.31 22.63 -10.24
C LEU A 338 -12.05 23.47 -10.02
N PHE A 339 -11.72 24.35 -10.95
CA PHE A 339 -10.58 25.26 -10.82
C PHE A 339 -10.75 26.22 -9.64
N ILE A 340 -11.95 26.81 -9.50
CA ILE A 340 -12.29 27.67 -8.36
C ILE A 340 -12.21 26.88 -7.05
N LEU A 341 -12.72 25.65 -7.02
CA LEU A 341 -12.67 24.79 -5.84
C LEU A 341 -11.22 24.49 -5.42
N ILE A 342 -10.33 24.23 -6.37
CA ILE A 342 -8.90 24.02 -6.09
C ILE A 342 -8.27 25.28 -5.48
N ILE A 343 -8.62 26.47 -5.97
CA ILE A 343 -8.13 27.74 -5.39
C ILE A 343 -8.69 27.93 -3.97
N ILE A 344 -10.00 27.71 -3.78
CA ILE A 344 -10.67 27.82 -2.48
C ILE A 344 -10.05 26.86 -1.45
N ILE A 345 -9.62 25.67 -1.87
CA ILE A 345 -8.94 24.71 -0.98
C ILE A 345 -7.48 25.12 -0.75
N SER A 346 -6.77 25.57 -1.78
CA SER A 346 -5.34 25.92 -1.68
C SER A 346 -5.07 27.13 -0.79
N VAL A 347 -5.96 28.13 -0.79
CA VAL A 347 -5.73 29.38 -0.04
C VAL A 347 -5.69 29.16 1.48
N PRO A 348 -6.71 28.56 2.14
CA PRO A 348 -6.65 28.28 3.57
C PRO A 348 -5.50 27.34 3.94
N LEU A 349 -5.26 26.29 3.14
CA LEU A 349 -4.15 25.36 3.40
C LEU A 349 -2.78 26.06 3.36
N GLY A 350 -2.61 27.05 2.49
CA GLY A 350 -1.35 27.81 2.41
C GLY A 350 -1.22 28.90 3.48
N LEU A 351 -2.32 29.53 3.87
CA LEU A 351 -2.35 30.51 4.96
C LEU A 351 -2.10 29.87 6.33
N PHE A 352 -2.68 28.70 6.58
CA PHE A 352 -2.55 27.93 7.83
C PHE A 352 -1.61 26.72 7.68
N PHE A 353 -0.60 26.85 6.81
CA PHE A 353 0.29 25.74 6.44
C PHE A 353 0.92 25.05 7.65
N ASP A 354 1.43 25.81 8.61
CA ASP A 354 2.13 25.26 9.77
C ASP A 354 1.18 24.48 10.71
N ASP A 355 -0.09 24.87 10.77
CA ASP A 355 -1.13 24.17 11.55
C ASP A 355 -1.56 22.85 10.88
N PHE A 356 -1.69 22.84 9.54
CA PHE A 356 -2.11 21.67 8.79
C PHE A 356 -0.99 20.64 8.60
N PHE A 357 0.24 21.10 8.36
CA PHE A 357 1.38 20.24 8.02
C PHE A 357 2.35 20.03 9.18
N ASN A 358 2.03 20.57 10.37
CA ASN A 358 2.78 20.42 11.62
C ASN A 358 4.30 20.52 11.41
N THR A 359 4.72 21.63 10.80
CA THR A 359 6.14 21.91 10.48
C THR A 359 6.97 22.19 11.73
N LYS A 360 6.32 22.55 12.84
CA LYS A 360 6.93 22.76 14.15
C LYS A 360 7.01 21.45 14.94
N ASN A 361 7.53 20.38 14.31
CA ASN A 361 7.94 19.24 15.09
C ASN A 361 9.19 19.65 15.88
N GLU A 362 9.05 19.81 17.19
CA GLU A 362 10.21 19.83 18.08
C GLU A 362 10.97 18.53 17.85
N ILE A 363 12.18 18.63 17.27
CA ILE A 363 13.01 17.47 17.01
C ILE A 363 13.55 16.99 18.34
N VAL A 364 12.92 15.96 18.89
CA VAL A 364 13.40 15.28 20.08
C VAL A 364 14.58 14.40 19.70
N ILE A 365 15.78 14.80 20.11
CA ILE A 365 17.00 14.00 19.96
C ILE A 365 17.05 12.95 21.08
N VAL A 366 17.15 11.69 20.69
CA VAL A 366 17.26 10.55 21.60
C VAL A 366 18.60 9.87 21.40
N GLY A 367 19.41 9.81 22.46
CA GLY A 367 20.65 9.04 22.47
C GLY A 367 20.35 7.55 22.57
N HIS A 368 20.39 6.83 21.45
CA HIS A 368 20.19 5.38 21.40
C HIS A 368 21.23 4.66 22.27
N ARG A 369 20.78 3.77 23.16
CA ARG A 369 21.59 3.06 24.15
C ARG A 369 22.50 3.97 24.98
N GLY A 370 21.95 5.05 25.50
CA GLY A 370 22.67 6.07 26.27
C GLY A 370 23.48 7.04 25.42
N GLY A 371 23.53 6.88 24.09
CA GLY A 371 24.36 7.68 23.18
C GLY A 371 25.62 6.97 22.69
N GLY A 372 25.65 5.63 22.63
CA GLY A 372 26.82 4.81 22.27
C GLY A 372 27.37 4.98 20.85
N GLY A 373 26.89 5.95 20.06
CA GLY A 373 27.42 6.26 18.73
C GLY A 373 28.72 7.08 18.72
N PHE A 374 29.28 7.41 19.88
CA PHE A 374 30.47 8.27 20.04
C PHE A 374 31.79 7.50 20.29
N ASP A 375 31.89 6.23 19.88
CA ASP A 375 32.98 5.33 20.32
C ASP A 375 33.06 5.19 21.85
N ILE A 376 31.89 5.23 22.50
CA ILE A 376 31.70 5.06 23.95
C ILE A 376 30.90 3.76 24.17
N PRO A 377 31.17 2.98 25.23
CA PRO A 377 30.39 1.80 25.55
C PRO A 377 28.90 2.13 25.60
N GLU A 378 28.09 1.40 24.83
CA GLU A 378 26.64 1.53 24.88
C GLU A 378 26.10 1.16 26.28
N ASN A 379 24.92 1.69 26.63
CA ASN A 379 24.21 1.32 27.86
C ASN A 379 25.06 1.55 29.15
N SER A 380 25.87 2.61 29.16
CA SER A 380 26.84 2.90 30.21
C SER A 380 26.62 4.27 30.85
N ILE A 381 27.17 4.47 32.06
CA ILE A 381 27.14 5.78 32.74
C ILE A 381 27.91 6.82 31.91
N SER A 382 29.05 6.44 31.34
CA SER A 382 29.84 7.29 30.46
C SER A 382 29.05 7.73 29.22
N SER A 383 28.33 6.83 28.53
CA SER A 383 27.51 7.24 27.38
C SER A 383 26.44 8.26 27.77
N ILE A 384 25.75 8.05 28.90
CA ILE A 384 24.65 8.90 29.33
C ILE A 384 25.17 10.28 29.75
N LYS A 385 26.33 10.34 30.43
CA LYS A 385 26.98 11.61 30.77
C LYS A 385 27.33 12.43 29.53
N GLU A 386 27.83 11.77 28.48
CA GLU A 386 28.14 12.46 27.23
C GLU A 386 26.87 12.98 26.54
N SER A 387 25.79 12.19 26.54
CA SER A 387 24.47 12.65 26.05
C SER A 387 23.96 13.88 26.80
N ILE A 388 24.09 13.93 28.13
CA ILE A 388 23.73 15.09 28.95
C ILE A 388 24.57 16.31 28.54
N LYS A 389 25.89 16.13 28.40
CA LYS A 389 26.82 17.20 28.01
C LYS A 389 26.50 17.79 26.62
N HIS A 390 26.00 16.96 25.70
CA HIS A 390 25.58 17.40 24.37
C HIS A 390 24.16 17.99 24.30
N GLY A 391 23.43 18.08 25.42
CA GLY A 391 22.07 18.64 25.44
C GLY A 391 21.05 17.75 24.72
N VAL A 392 21.28 16.43 24.69
CA VAL A 392 20.31 15.46 24.16
C VAL A 392 19.06 15.49 25.04
N HIS A 393 17.88 15.38 24.44
CA HIS A 393 16.60 15.50 25.17
C HIS A 393 16.27 14.25 25.98
N PHE A 394 16.53 13.07 25.40
CA PHE A 394 16.29 11.76 26.02
C PHE A 394 17.45 10.80 25.75
N VAL A 395 17.63 9.81 26.62
CA VAL A 395 18.42 8.61 26.31
C VAL A 395 17.50 7.41 26.25
N GLU A 396 17.70 6.54 25.28
CA GLU A 396 17.11 5.21 25.26
C GLU A 396 18.08 4.24 25.96
N ILE A 397 17.56 3.35 26.81
CA ILE A 397 18.35 2.36 27.55
C ILE A 397 17.67 0.99 27.50
N ASP A 398 18.49 -0.04 27.37
CA ASP A 398 18.06 -1.43 27.33
C ASP A 398 18.24 -2.07 28.69
N ILE A 399 17.17 -2.56 29.31
CA ILE A 399 17.27 -3.21 30.63
C ILE A 399 16.97 -4.71 30.58
N GLN A 400 17.65 -5.45 31.45
CA GLN A 400 17.43 -6.87 31.73
C GLN A 400 17.47 -7.14 33.23
N ARG A 401 16.88 -8.27 33.65
CA ARG A 401 16.81 -8.69 35.05
C ARG A 401 17.87 -9.75 35.37
N THR A 402 18.61 -9.55 36.46
CA THR A 402 19.63 -10.48 36.97
C THR A 402 19.02 -11.68 37.71
N LYS A 403 19.83 -12.70 38.00
CA LYS A 403 19.43 -13.89 38.78
C LYS A 403 18.85 -13.54 40.15
N ASP A 404 19.43 -12.53 40.80
CA ASP A 404 19.06 -12.00 42.12
C ASP A 404 18.06 -10.81 42.03
N ASN A 405 17.37 -10.65 40.89
CA ASN A 405 16.29 -9.69 40.65
C ASN A 405 16.67 -8.20 40.66
N PHE A 406 17.93 -7.87 40.38
CA PHE A 406 18.31 -6.49 40.07
C PHE A 406 18.10 -6.19 38.58
N TYR A 407 17.94 -4.91 38.25
CA TYR A 407 17.80 -4.44 36.87
C TYR A 407 19.10 -3.79 36.43
N ILE A 408 19.68 -4.30 35.35
CA ILE A 408 20.94 -3.82 34.75
C ILE A 408 20.70 -3.38 33.32
N LEU A 409 21.60 -2.56 32.79
CA LEU A 409 21.57 -2.18 31.39
C LEU A 409 22.38 -3.15 30.53
N ASN A 410 21.75 -3.72 29.50
CA ASN A 410 22.38 -4.58 28.50
C ASN A 410 21.40 -4.84 27.34
N HIS A 411 21.87 -4.70 26.10
CA HIS A 411 21.04 -4.95 24.90
C HIS A 411 20.93 -6.44 24.54
N ASP A 412 22.05 -7.15 24.57
CA ASP A 412 22.15 -8.50 24.00
C ASP A 412 21.71 -9.57 24.99
N LYS A 413 21.39 -10.78 24.50
CA LYS A 413 21.03 -11.91 25.38
C LYS A 413 22.17 -12.29 26.35
N THR A 414 23.41 -12.12 25.92
CA THR A 414 24.64 -12.47 26.66
C THR A 414 25.59 -11.28 26.66
N PHE A 415 26.58 -11.29 27.54
CA PHE A 415 27.61 -10.24 27.60
C PHE A 415 28.76 -10.43 26.59
N ALA A 416 28.67 -11.44 25.71
CA ALA A 416 29.76 -11.89 24.85
C ALA A 416 30.36 -10.78 23.99
N ARG A 417 29.51 -9.93 23.39
CA ARG A 417 29.97 -8.83 22.53
C ARG A 417 30.68 -7.72 23.31
N MET A 418 30.12 -7.34 24.46
CA MET A 418 30.62 -6.18 25.22
C MET A 418 31.77 -6.53 26.15
N ALA A 419 31.68 -7.69 26.82
CA ALA A 419 32.60 -8.09 27.90
C ALA A 419 33.18 -9.51 27.74
N GLY A 420 32.92 -10.20 26.62
CA GLY A 420 33.47 -11.55 26.37
C GLY A 420 32.84 -12.67 27.20
N GLU A 421 31.72 -12.42 27.89
CA GLU A 421 31.06 -13.39 28.78
C GLU A 421 29.80 -13.98 28.13
N ASN A 422 29.75 -15.32 27.98
CA ASN A 422 28.69 -16.02 27.27
C ASN A 422 27.43 -16.30 28.10
N ARG A 423 27.45 -16.02 29.41
CA ARG A 423 26.28 -16.14 30.28
C ARG A 423 25.27 -15.02 30.03
N THR A 424 23.99 -15.30 30.32
CA THR A 424 22.92 -14.30 30.25
C THR A 424 22.80 -13.54 31.57
N ALA A 425 22.11 -12.39 31.57
CA ALA A 425 21.82 -11.66 32.81
C ALA A 425 21.08 -12.54 33.84
N GLN A 426 20.17 -13.41 33.39
CA GLN A 426 19.38 -14.28 34.27
C GLN A 426 20.21 -15.43 34.90
N ASP A 427 21.41 -15.70 34.38
CA ASP A 427 22.31 -16.74 34.91
C ASP A 427 23.26 -16.21 35.99
N MET A 428 23.42 -14.89 36.09
CA MET A 428 24.42 -14.22 36.93
C MET A 428 23.78 -13.31 37.98
N THR A 429 24.41 -13.24 39.16
CA THR A 429 24.07 -12.26 40.21
C THR A 429 24.58 -10.86 39.84
N LEU A 430 24.02 -9.81 40.46
CA LEU A 430 24.51 -8.44 40.25
C LEU A 430 25.98 -8.32 40.62
N GLY A 431 26.43 -8.98 41.69
CA GLY A 431 27.82 -8.97 42.12
C GLY A 431 28.77 -9.55 41.07
N GLU A 432 28.39 -10.63 40.39
CA GLU A 432 29.17 -11.20 39.28
C GLU A 432 29.18 -10.26 38.06
N ILE A 433 28.02 -9.68 37.72
CA ILE A 433 27.87 -8.79 36.56
C ILE A 433 28.68 -7.50 36.75
N LYS A 434 28.77 -6.97 37.98
CA LYS A 434 29.56 -5.76 38.28
C LYS A 434 31.07 -5.93 38.08
N ASN A 435 31.57 -7.17 37.96
CA ASN A 435 32.97 -7.40 37.63
C ASN A 435 33.27 -7.25 36.13
N LEU A 436 32.26 -7.36 35.27
CA LEU A 436 32.42 -7.28 33.81
C LEU A 436 32.87 -5.89 33.38
N ASP A 437 33.85 -5.85 32.46
CA ASP A 437 34.32 -4.63 31.80
C ASP A 437 33.66 -4.53 30.41
N ILE A 438 32.72 -3.59 30.27
CA ILE A 438 32.03 -3.31 29.01
C ILE A 438 32.79 -2.27 28.16
N GLY A 439 33.83 -1.66 28.70
CA GLY A 439 34.64 -0.65 28.04
C GLY A 439 35.98 -1.15 27.49
N GLN A 440 36.32 -2.42 27.72
CA GLN A 440 37.59 -3.01 27.24
C GLN A 440 37.85 -2.84 25.73
N ASN A 441 36.79 -2.79 24.92
CA ASN A 441 36.87 -2.63 23.47
C ASN A 441 36.75 -1.17 23.00
N TYR A 442 36.68 -0.22 23.93
CA TYR A 442 36.45 1.20 23.66
C TYR A 442 37.64 2.04 24.17
N PRO A 443 38.36 2.74 23.27
CA PRO A 443 39.53 3.54 23.65
C PRO A 443 39.20 4.57 24.74
N GLY A 444 39.92 4.52 25.87
CA GLY A 444 39.72 5.46 26.99
C GLY A 444 38.62 5.07 27.99
N TYR A 445 37.94 3.94 27.79
CA TYR A 445 36.84 3.47 28.65
C TYR A 445 37.12 2.11 29.33
N ALA A 446 38.34 1.60 29.24
CA ALA A 446 38.71 0.37 29.95
C ALA A 446 38.38 0.47 31.45
N GLY A 447 37.68 -0.53 31.97
CA GLY A 447 37.16 -0.57 33.34
C GLY A 447 35.71 -0.11 33.50
N GLU A 448 35.05 0.41 32.47
CA GLU A 448 33.62 0.77 32.53
C GLU A 448 32.80 -0.48 32.89
N LYS A 449 32.01 -0.38 33.97
CA LYS A 449 31.20 -1.49 34.49
C LYS A 449 29.77 -1.43 33.98
N VAL A 450 29.12 -2.59 33.94
CA VAL A 450 27.67 -2.68 33.74
C VAL A 450 26.96 -1.86 34.83
N CYS A 451 26.08 -0.95 34.43
CA CYS A 451 25.29 -0.14 35.35
C CYS A 451 23.93 -0.76 35.66
N THR A 452 23.43 -0.44 36.84
CA THR A 452 22.07 -0.75 37.29
C THR A 452 21.11 0.32 36.81
N LEU A 453 19.84 -0.03 36.68
CA LEU A 453 18.79 0.96 36.41
C LEU A 453 18.73 2.03 37.52
N ASP A 454 18.99 1.67 38.79
CA ASP A 454 18.95 2.64 39.89
C ASP A 454 20.02 3.73 39.75
N GLU A 455 21.27 3.34 39.45
CA GLU A 455 22.37 4.27 39.17
C GLU A 455 22.05 5.20 37.99
N VAL A 456 21.41 4.66 36.95
CA VAL A 456 21.01 5.43 35.76
C VAL A 456 19.88 6.41 36.07
N LEU A 457 18.86 5.99 36.83
CA LEU A 457 17.77 6.87 37.25
C LEU A 457 18.30 8.05 38.09
N ASP A 458 19.27 7.81 38.97
CA ASP A 458 19.92 8.87 39.76
C ASP A 458 20.74 9.83 38.90
N LEU A 459 21.46 9.29 37.91
CA LEU A 459 22.22 10.12 36.96
C LEU A 459 21.30 11.01 36.14
N CYS A 460 20.20 10.46 35.61
CA CYS A 460 19.32 11.16 34.70
C CYS A 460 18.34 12.12 35.39
N LYS A 461 18.06 11.93 36.69
CA LYS A 461 17.11 12.75 37.45
C LYS A 461 17.40 14.24 37.26
N ASN A 462 16.37 14.97 36.84
CA ASN A 462 16.38 16.42 36.56
C ASN A 462 17.42 16.88 35.51
N ARG A 463 17.97 15.96 34.72
CA ARG A 463 19.04 16.25 33.75
C ARG A 463 18.70 15.83 32.33
N ILE A 464 18.04 14.68 32.14
CA ILE A 464 17.68 14.16 30.82
C ILE A 464 16.47 13.23 30.93
N GLY A 465 15.66 13.16 29.87
CA GLY A 465 14.58 12.18 29.77
C GLY A 465 15.10 10.77 29.51
N ILE A 466 14.29 9.74 29.79
CA ILE A 466 14.68 8.34 29.58
C ILE A 466 13.57 7.58 28.85
N PHE A 467 13.95 6.82 27.83
CA PHE A 467 13.15 5.74 27.26
C PHE A 467 13.74 4.40 27.69
N ILE A 468 12.90 3.54 28.27
CA ILE A 468 13.33 2.27 28.83
C ILE A 468 12.80 1.14 27.94
N GLU A 469 13.68 0.43 27.24
CA GLU A 469 13.34 -0.79 26.50
C GLU A 469 13.54 -2.03 27.39
N LEU A 470 12.52 -2.87 27.48
CA LEU A 470 12.57 -4.13 28.22
C LEU A 470 13.02 -5.25 27.29
N LYS A 471 14.19 -5.84 27.54
CA LYS A 471 14.79 -6.87 26.66
C LYS A 471 14.61 -8.30 27.16
N CYS A 472 14.74 -9.23 26.22
CA CYS A 472 14.90 -10.66 26.43
C CYS A 472 13.72 -11.33 27.17
N SER A 473 13.96 -12.56 27.65
CA SER A 473 13.02 -13.34 28.46
C SER A 473 12.67 -12.68 29.80
N SER A 474 13.44 -11.69 30.26
CA SER A 474 13.13 -10.92 31.47
C SER A 474 12.03 -9.87 31.28
N ALA A 475 11.65 -9.54 30.04
CA ALA A 475 10.62 -8.55 29.73
C ALA A 475 9.20 -9.07 30.06
N ASP A 476 8.90 -9.16 31.35
CA ASP A 476 7.64 -9.67 31.88
C ASP A 476 6.88 -8.59 32.69
N LYS A 477 5.67 -8.95 33.13
CA LYS A 477 4.82 -8.04 33.93
C LYS A 477 5.51 -7.59 35.23
N LYS A 478 6.28 -8.47 35.87
CA LYS A 478 7.02 -8.14 37.10
C LYS A 478 8.03 -7.02 36.85
N MET A 479 8.78 -7.11 35.75
CA MET A 479 9.74 -6.08 35.36
C MET A 479 9.05 -4.73 35.11
N VAL A 480 7.90 -4.72 34.45
CA VAL A 480 7.10 -3.50 34.26
C VAL A 480 6.69 -2.90 35.61
N ASP A 481 6.13 -3.71 36.52
CA ASP A 481 5.64 -3.26 37.82
C ASP A 481 6.79 -2.72 38.71
N ASP A 482 7.95 -3.36 38.69
CA ASP A 482 9.13 -2.96 39.46
C ASP A 482 9.76 -1.68 38.90
N VAL A 483 9.96 -1.59 37.59
CA VAL A 483 10.51 -0.39 36.93
C VAL A 483 9.59 0.81 37.16
N PHE A 484 8.27 0.63 37.05
CA PHE A 484 7.30 1.69 37.34
C PHE A 484 7.43 2.19 38.80
N ARG A 485 7.61 1.27 39.75
CA ARG A 485 7.84 1.59 41.16
C ARG A 485 9.14 2.36 41.37
N MET A 486 10.24 1.90 40.79
CA MET A 486 11.55 2.55 40.88
C MET A 486 11.49 3.99 40.36
N VAL A 487 10.90 4.19 39.17
CA VAL A 487 10.73 5.52 38.57
C VAL A 487 9.86 6.43 39.46
N ARG A 488 8.76 5.91 40.02
CA ARG A 488 7.91 6.69 40.94
C ARG A 488 8.64 7.10 42.22
N ILE A 489 9.41 6.19 42.82
CA ILE A 489 10.19 6.50 44.03
C ILE A 489 11.19 7.61 43.74
N LYS A 490 11.97 7.49 42.66
CA LYS A 490 12.98 8.49 42.29
C LYS A 490 12.36 9.85 41.95
N LYS A 491 11.17 9.86 41.32
CA LYS A 491 10.41 11.08 41.02
C LYS A 491 9.89 11.79 42.27
N ASN A 492 9.42 11.04 43.28
CA ASN A 492 8.83 11.61 44.50
C ASN A 492 9.86 11.97 45.59
N ALA A 493 11.09 11.47 45.48
CA ALA A 493 12.18 11.74 46.44
C ALA A 493 12.86 13.10 46.19
N GLY A 494 12.10 14.18 45.99
CA GLY A 494 12.62 15.51 45.66
C GLY A 494 11.62 16.60 46.03
#